data_AF-A0A2V9KHX5-F1
#
_entry.id   AF-A0A2V9KHX5-F1
#
_cell.length_a   1.000
_cell.length_b   1.000
_cell.length_c   1.000
_cell.angle_alpha   90.00
_cell.angle_beta   90.00
_cell.angle_gamma   90.00
#
_symmetry.space_group_name_H-M   'P 1'
#
loop_
_entity.id
_entity.type
_entity.pdbx_description
1 polymer ?
#
loop_
_entity_poly.entity_id
_entity_poly.type
_entity_poly.pdbx_seq_one_letter_code
_entity_poly.pdbx_strand_id
1 'polypeptide(L)'
;MRVDLTGKFLSKDHRVRIVTNLCVYWDQAFFTFDDRPVKASAELPLVRADLHYRGFSTPLSDPSHVRPDSFKYASLLPEAPWNPMAGRYTRYGDVGRLLESDDDRLVVMATGDELTVQFSGRAIAPLKPGWKRTLFLYTAGYAKDGEPNTAASKTVAPLPFRRMSSYPYGPRDRYPMSPAQRLYLDRDETRPAHLLIPPLAPSIE
;
A
#
# COMPACT_ATOMS: atom_id res chain seq x y z
N MET A 1 -15.31 -0.10 -1.31
CA MET A 1 -15.15 -1.00 -0.15
C MET A 1 -16.34 -1.96 -0.12
N ARG A 2 -16.12 -3.26 0.00
CA ARG A 2 -17.20 -4.25 0.21
C ARG A 2 -17.05 -4.78 1.64
N VAL A 3 -18.14 -4.78 2.40
CA VAL A 3 -18.17 -5.31 3.77
C VAL A 3 -19.22 -6.40 3.81
N ASP A 4 -18.85 -7.59 4.28
CA ASP A 4 -19.81 -8.66 4.53
C ASP A 4 -20.56 -8.40 5.84
N LEU A 5 -21.87 -8.16 5.72
CA LEU A 5 -22.78 -7.91 6.84
C LEU A 5 -23.46 -9.20 7.34
N THR A 6 -23.14 -10.36 6.77
CA THR A 6 -23.70 -11.66 7.18
C THR A 6 -23.43 -11.91 8.67
N GLY A 7 -24.51 -12.12 9.43
CA GLY A 7 -24.44 -12.38 10.88
C GLY A 7 -23.94 -11.20 11.72
N LYS A 8 -23.86 -9.98 11.18
CA LYS A 8 -23.38 -8.80 11.92
C LYS A 8 -24.47 -8.04 12.69
N PHE A 9 -25.74 -8.24 12.33
CA PHE A 9 -26.87 -7.61 13.01
C PHE A 9 -27.27 -8.43 14.25
N LEU A 10 -27.15 -7.80 15.43
CA LEU A 10 -27.47 -8.43 16.73
C LEU A 10 -28.97 -8.41 17.05
N SER A 11 -29.77 -7.72 16.23
CA SER A 11 -31.22 -7.57 16.40
C SER A 11 -31.89 -7.38 15.04
N LYS A 12 -33.20 -7.11 15.05
CA LYS A 12 -33.97 -6.72 13.85
C LYS A 12 -33.67 -5.29 13.39
N ASP A 13 -32.80 -4.54 14.08
CA ASP A 13 -32.34 -3.22 13.63
C ASP A 13 -31.17 -3.39 12.66
N HIS A 14 -31.42 -3.06 11.38
CA HIS A 14 -30.46 -3.19 10.29
C HIS A 14 -29.77 -1.87 9.90
N ARG A 15 -29.80 -0.85 10.78
CA ARG A 15 -29.08 0.40 10.52
C ARG A 15 -27.57 0.21 10.64
N VAL A 16 -26.85 0.68 9.62
CA VAL A 16 -25.40 0.68 9.58
C VAL A 16 -24.90 2.11 9.73
N ARG A 17 -24.00 2.35 10.69
CA ARG A 17 -23.30 3.64 10.83
C ARG A 17 -21.92 3.52 10.21
N ILE A 18 -21.65 4.35 9.21
CA ILE A 18 -20.30 4.56 8.69
C ILE A 18 -19.64 5.64 9.55
N VAL A 19 -18.47 5.32 10.11
CA VAL A 19 -17.66 6.27 10.88
C VAL A 19 -16.33 6.42 10.15
N THR A 20 -15.96 7.66 9.85
CA THR A 20 -14.70 8.00 9.19
C THR A 20 -14.15 9.28 9.80
N ASN A 21 -12.83 9.38 9.88
CA ASN A 21 -12.11 10.61 10.22
C ASN A 21 -11.70 11.41 8.97
N LEU A 22 -12.07 10.93 7.78
CA LEU A 22 -11.79 11.58 6.49
C LEU A 22 -13.03 12.35 6.00
N CYS A 23 -12.81 13.46 5.30
CA CYS A 23 -13.86 14.10 4.50
C CYS A 23 -14.13 13.23 3.26
N VAL A 24 -15.18 12.43 3.31
CA VAL A 24 -15.56 11.51 2.22
C VAL A 24 -16.86 11.99 1.59
N TYR A 25 -16.82 12.23 0.29
CA TYR A 25 -18.00 12.45 -0.54
C TYR A 25 -18.41 11.13 -1.18
N TRP A 26 -19.68 10.77 -1.02
CA TRP A 26 -20.23 9.53 -1.56
C TRP A 26 -21.14 9.88 -2.73
N ASP A 27 -20.85 9.29 -3.90
CA ASP A 27 -21.74 9.40 -5.06
C ASP A 27 -22.89 8.39 -4.93
N GLN A 28 -22.57 7.13 -4.58
CA GLN A 28 -23.55 6.06 -4.50
C GLN A 28 -23.20 5.04 -3.40
N ALA A 29 -24.24 4.44 -2.81
CA ALA A 29 -24.13 3.32 -1.88
C ALA A 29 -25.13 2.22 -2.29
N PHE A 30 -24.66 0.97 -2.34
CA PHE A 30 -25.47 -0.19 -2.73
C PHE A 30 -25.33 -1.30 -1.69
N PHE A 31 -26.39 -2.08 -1.52
CA PHE A 31 -26.36 -3.34 -0.78
C PHE A 31 -26.95 -4.44 -1.66
N THR A 32 -26.48 -5.66 -1.46
CA THR A 32 -26.99 -6.86 -2.11
C THR A 32 -27.31 -7.90 -1.04
N PHE A 33 -28.30 -8.75 -1.30
CA PHE A 33 -28.66 -9.90 -0.49
C PHE A 33 -28.83 -11.09 -1.42
N ASP A 34 -28.61 -12.31 -0.91
CA ASP A 34 -28.64 -13.54 -1.70
C ASP A 34 -27.78 -13.51 -2.97
N ASP A 35 -26.68 -12.74 -2.91
CA ASP A 35 -25.69 -12.73 -3.98
C ASP A 35 -25.18 -14.15 -4.16
N ARG A 36 -25.45 -14.73 -5.33
CA ARG A 36 -24.79 -15.99 -5.70
C ARG A 36 -23.29 -15.72 -5.61
N PRO A 37 -22.53 -16.54 -4.86
CA PRO A 37 -21.09 -16.40 -4.85
C PRO A 37 -20.60 -16.49 -6.29
N VAL A 38 -20.25 -15.35 -6.87
CA VAL A 38 -19.45 -15.33 -8.08
C VAL A 38 -18.15 -15.98 -7.64
N LYS A 39 -17.87 -17.19 -8.14
CA LYS A 39 -16.58 -17.84 -7.91
C LYS A 39 -15.51 -16.78 -8.13
N ALA A 40 -14.64 -16.63 -7.14
CA ALA A 40 -13.56 -15.66 -7.19
C ALA A 40 -12.91 -15.73 -8.58
N SER A 41 -12.75 -14.56 -9.19
CA SER A 41 -11.94 -14.38 -10.38
C SER A 41 -10.65 -15.18 -10.22
N ALA A 42 -10.28 -15.99 -11.21
CA ALA A 42 -9.03 -16.74 -11.17
C ALA A 42 -7.89 -15.78 -10.79
N GLU A 43 -7.24 -16.03 -9.66
CA GLU A 43 -6.05 -15.29 -9.28
C GLU A 43 -4.94 -15.64 -10.27
N LEU A 44 -4.36 -14.62 -10.87
CA LEU A 44 -3.24 -14.81 -11.76
C LEU A 44 -1.99 -15.02 -10.90
N PRO A 45 -1.18 -16.05 -11.16
CA PRO A 45 0.01 -16.27 -10.36
C PRO A 45 1.02 -15.16 -10.62
N LEU A 46 1.56 -14.60 -9.55
CA LEU A 46 2.69 -13.68 -9.59
C LEU A 46 3.92 -14.42 -10.17
N VAL A 47 4.57 -13.85 -11.17
CA VAL A 47 5.77 -14.43 -11.80
C VAL A 47 7.04 -13.63 -11.54
N ARG A 48 6.89 -12.33 -11.25
CA ARG A 48 8.01 -11.44 -10.94
C ARG A 48 7.53 -10.31 -10.05
N ALA A 49 8.33 -9.96 -9.06
CA ALA A 49 8.17 -8.76 -8.24
C ALA A 49 9.54 -8.15 -7.99
N ASP A 50 9.79 -7.00 -8.61
CA ASP A 50 11.10 -6.36 -8.63
C ASP A 50 10.99 -4.96 -8.02
N LEU A 51 11.60 -4.79 -6.84
CA LEU A 51 11.70 -3.49 -6.18
C LEU A 51 12.99 -2.80 -6.61
N HIS A 52 12.89 -1.57 -7.10
CA HIS A 52 14.05 -0.79 -7.53
C HIS A 52 13.82 0.71 -7.33
N TYR A 53 14.90 1.49 -7.35
CA TYR A 53 14.78 2.93 -7.47
C TYR A 53 14.41 3.29 -8.90
N ARG A 54 13.32 4.04 -9.07
CA ARG A 54 12.90 4.57 -10.37
C ARG A 54 13.07 6.08 -10.44
N GLY A 55 12.82 6.78 -9.34
CA GLY A 55 12.67 8.24 -9.30
C GLY A 55 11.21 8.68 -9.38
N PHE A 56 11.00 9.96 -9.67
CA PHE A 56 9.73 10.64 -9.44
C PHE A 56 9.05 10.95 -10.76
N SER A 57 7.81 10.50 -10.94
CA SER A 57 7.04 10.83 -12.14
C SER A 57 6.75 12.32 -12.20
N THR A 58 6.86 12.92 -13.39
CA THR A 58 6.47 14.32 -13.60
C THR A 58 4.97 14.49 -13.31
N PRO A 59 4.57 15.41 -12.41
CA PRO A 59 3.17 15.67 -12.13
C PRO A 59 2.49 16.33 -13.34
N LEU A 60 1.22 15.99 -13.52
CA LEU A 60 0.28 16.58 -14.46
C LEU A 60 -0.86 17.14 -13.60
N SER A 61 -0.57 18.27 -12.97
CA SER A 61 -1.53 18.97 -12.12
C SER A 61 -2.52 19.74 -12.98
N ASP A 62 -3.79 19.67 -12.58
CA ASP A 62 -4.83 20.54 -13.12
C ASP A 62 -4.53 21.99 -12.72
N PRO A 63 -4.38 22.94 -13.68
CA PRO A 63 -4.10 24.34 -13.36
C PRO A 63 -5.15 24.99 -12.45
N SER A 64 -6.37 24.45 -12.43
CA SER A 64 -7.46 24.93 -11.57
C SER A 64 -7.55 24.21 -10.23
N HIS A 65 -6.73 23.17 -10.02
CA HIS A 65 -6.66 22.37 -8.79
C HIS A 65 -8.02 21.80 -8.32
N VAL A 66 -8.95 21.53 -9.24
CA VAL A 66 -10.26 20.94 -8.89
C VAL A 66 -10.27 19.42 -8.98
N ARG A 67 -9.18 18.80 -9.44
CA ARG A 67 -9.01 17.34 -9.53
C ARG A 67 -7.69 16.91 -8.89
N PRO A 68 -7.60 15.65 -8.39
CA PRO A 68 -6.33 15.09 -7.96
C PRO A 68 -5.29 15.11 -9.09
N ASP A 69 -4.03 15.32 -8.72
CA ASP A 69 -2.92 15.27 -9.67
C ASP A 69 -2.82 13.89 -10.32
N SER A 70 -2.48 13.90 -11.61
CA SER A 70 -2.04 12.70 -12.33
C SER A 70 -0.54 12.76 -12.57
N PHE A 71 0.09 11.67 -13.01
CA PHE A 71 1.54 11.61 -13.15
C PHE A 71 1.93 10.96 -14.48
N LYS A 72 2.85 11.59 -15.22
CA LYS A 72 3.36 11.06 -16.49
C LYS A 72 4.40 9.97 -16.22
N TYR A 73 3.96 8.71 -16.26
CA TYR A 73 4.80 7.55 -15.95
C TYR A 73 6.08 7.45 -16.79
N ALA A 74 6.07 7.84 -18.06
CA ALA A 74 7.26 7.77 -18.91
C ALA A 74 8.27 8.92 -18.70
N SER A 75 7.98 9.86 -17.80
CA SER A 75 8.78 11.08 -17.58
C SER A 75 9.15 11.20 -16.11
N LEU A 76 10.44 11.40 -15.85
CA LEU A 76 10.96 11.56 -14.51
C LEU A 76 11.33 13.03 -14.24
N LEU A 77 11.16 13.48 -13.00
CA LEU A 77 11.74 14.72 -12.51
C LEU A 77 13.28 14.57 -12.50
N PRO A 78 14.02 15.64 -12.83
CA PRO A 78 15.48 15.63 -12.80
C PRO A 78 16.04 15.58 -11.38
N GLU A 79 15.28 16.09 -10.41
CA GLU A 79 15.67 16.17 -9.00
C GLU A 79 14.56 15.58 -8.11
N ALA A 80 14.97 15.04 -6.96
CA ALA A 80 14.03 14.53 -5.99
C ALA A 80 13.29 15.69 -5.30
N PRO A 81 11.94 15.67 -5.24
CA PRO A 81 11.17 16.70 -4.58
C PRO A 81 11.15 16.57 -3.04
N TRP A 82 11.50 15.40 -2.49
CA TRP A 82 11.64 15.20 -1.05
C TRP A 82 12.58 14.04 -0.71
N ASN A 83 13.15 14.08 0.50
CA ASN A 83 13.99 13.02 1.08
C ASN A 83 13.14 11.87 1.69
N PRO A 84 13.67 10.64 1.76
CA PRO A 84 13.04 9.57 2.52
C PRO A 84 13.08 9.82 4.04
N MET A 85 12.19 9.15 4.77
CA MET A 85 12.22 9.09 6.24
C MET A 85 13.47 8.33 6.72
N ALA A 86 13.95 8.63 7.93
CA ALA A 86 15.09 7.93 8.51
C ALA A 86 14.71 6.48 8.89
N GLY A 87 15.52 5.51 8.51
CA GLY A 87 15.28 4.11 8.87
C GLY A 87 15.84 3.12 7.85
N ARG A 88 15.33 1.90 7.94
CA ARG A 88 15.66 0.79 7.04
C ARG A 88 14.45 0.49 6.16
N TYR A 89 14.74 0.25 4.90
CA TYR A 89 13.80 -0.07 3.84
C TYR A 89 14.11 -1.45 3.27
N THR A 90 13.18 -2.00 2.49
CA THR A 90 13.41 -3.27 1.82
C THR A 90 14.54 -3.11 0.80
N ARG A 91 15.44 -4.09 0.75
CA ARG A 91 16.50 -4.19 -0.27
C ARG A 91 15.90 -4.25 -1.67
N TYR A 92 16.61 -3.71 -2.65
CA TYR A 92 16.22 -3.82 -4.05
C TYR A 92 16.36 -5.25 -4.58
N GLY A 93 15.72 -5.49 -5.73
CA GLY A 93 15.67 -6.75 -6.46
C GLY A 93 14.38 -7.52 -6.18
N ASP A 94 14.49 -8.86 -6.25
CA ASP A 94 13.34 -9.74 -6.09
C ASP A 94 12.79 -9.73 -4.66
N VAL A 95 11.51 -9.38 -4.57
CA VAL A 95 10.70 -9.32 -3.34
C VAL A 95 9.46 -10.22 -3.41
N GLY A 96 9.37 -11.14 -4.37
CA GLY A 96 8.18 -11.98 -4.59
C GLY A 96 7.72 -12.73 -3.35
N ARG A 97 8.67 -13.21 -2.52
CA ARG A 97 8.37 -13.91 -1.26
C ARG A 97 7.62 -13.05 -0.23
N LEU A 98 7.76 -11.74 -0.29
CA LEU A 98 7.06 -10.80 0.60
C LEU A 98 5.64 -10.50 0.11
N LEU A 99 5.29 -10.93 -1.11
CA LEU A 99 3.97 -10.72 -1.72
C LEU A 99 3.10 -11.99 -1.74
N GLU A 100 3.58 -13.09 -1.15
CA GLU A 100 2.86 -14.37 -1.10
C GLU A 100 1.67 -14.35 -0.14
N SER A 101 1.75 -13.54 0.92
CA SER A 101 0.73 -13.44 1.97
C SER A 101 0.78 -12.09 2.68
N ASP A 102 -0.36 -11.71 3.29
CA ASP A 102 -0.51 -10.49 4.07
C ASP A 102 -0.20 -10.72 5.56
N ASP A 103 1.05 -11.06 5.87
CA ASP A 103 1.47 -11.57 7.19
C ASP A 103 2.45 -10.67 7.97
N ASP A 104 2.23 -9.36 7.90
CA ASP A 104 3.01 -8.32 8.60
C ASP A 104 4.48 -8.21 8.16
N ARG A 105 4.89 -8.96 7.12
CA ARG A 105 6.17 -8.78 6.42
C ARG A 105 5.93 -7.90 5.19
N LEU A 106 6.39 -6.66 5.25
CA LEU A 106 6.06 -5.63 4.27
C LEU A 106 7.20 -5.45 3.28
N VAL A 107 6.85 -5.06 2.04
CA VAL A 107 7.78 -4.34 1.18
C VAL A 107 7.74 -2.87 1.59
N VAL A 108 8.74 -2.43 2.34
CA VAL A 108 8.89 -1.06 2.82
C VAL A 108 9.60 -0.23 1.75
N MET A 109 8.80 0.60 1.07
CA MET A 109 9.26 1.45 -0.02
C MET A 109 9.67 2.83 0.50
N ALA A 110 10.77 3.35 -0.04
CA ALA A 110 11.21 4.71 0.12
C ALA A 110 10.61 5.61 -0.98
N THR A 111 10.83 6.91 -0.82
CA THR A 111 10.49 7.86 -1.86
C THR A 111 11.26 7.58 -3.17
N GLY A 112 10.57 7.65 -4.31
CA GLY A 112 11.14 7.35 -5.63
C GLY A 112 11.31 5.86 -5.94
N ASP A 113 10.96 4.95 -5.02
CA ASP A 113 10.95 3.51 -5.33
C ASP A 113 9.78 3.12 -6.22
N GLU A 114 9.98 2.06 -7.00
CA GLU A 114 8.94 1.36 -7.73
C GLU A 114 9.02 -0.14 -7.45
N LEU A 115 7.84 -0.77 -7.32
CA LEU A 115 7.69 -2.22 -7.33
C LEU A 115 7.00 -2.64 -8.63
N THR A 116 7.77 -3.17 -9.57
CA THR A 116 7.21 -3.75 -10.80
C THR A 116 6.75 -5.19 -10.53
N VAL A 117 5.48 -5.47 -10.76
CA VAL A 117 4.88 -6.81 -10.64
C VAL A 117 4.43 -7.34 -12.00
N GLN A 118 4.59 -8.64 -12.21
CA GLN A 118 4.13 -9.34 -13.40
C GLN A 118 3.33 -10.57 -13.00
N PHE A 119 2.20 -10.79 -13.68
CA PHE A 119 1.31 -11.93 -13.44
C PHE A 119 1.19 -12.77 -14.71
N SER A 120 1.11 -14.09 -14.57
CA SER A 120 0.93 -14.98 -15.72
C SER A 120 -0.51 -14.94 -16.23
N GLY A 121 -0.70 -14.48 -17.47
CA GLY A 121 -1.98 -14.57 -18.16
C GLY A 121 -2.29 -15.93 -18.79
N ARG A 122 -1.39 -16.93 -18.68
CA ARG A 122 -1.48 -18.18 -19.44
C ARG A 122 -2.70 -19.04 -19.09
N ALA A 123 -3.17 -18.98 -17.84
CA ALA A 123 -4.30 -19.78 -17.36
C ALA A 123 -5.66 -19.08 -17.52
N ILE A 124 -5.73 -17.97 -18.27
CA ILE A 124 -6.97 -17.20 -18.44
C ILE A 124 -7.86 -17.90 -19.47
N ALA A 125 -9.06 -18.31 -19.04
CA ALA A 125 -10.06 -18.90 -19.94
C ALA A 125 -10.50 -17.92 -21.05
N PRO A 126 -10.88 -18.39 -22.25
CA PRO A 126 -11.47 -17.53 -23.27
C PRO A 126 -12.73 -16.78 -22.79
N LEU A 127 -12.99 -15.60 -23.35
CA LEU A 127 -14.23 -14.87 -23.07
C LEU A 127 -15.39 -15.48 -23.86
N LYS A 128 -16.57 -15.47 -23.25
CA LYS A 128 -17.82 -15.74 -23.97
C LYS A 128 -18.13 -14.58 -24.93
N PRO A 129 -18.85 -14.82 -26.05
CA PRO A 129 -19.30 -13.73 -26.92
C PRO A 129 -20.03 -12.63 -26.13
N GLY A 130 -19.69 -11.37 -26.39
CA GLY A 130 -20.26 -10.20 -25.73
C GLY A 130 -19.70 -9.86 -24.34
N TRP A 131 -18.81 -10.68 -23.77
CA TRP A 131 -18.21 -10.41 -22.46
C TRP A 131 -16.97 -9.52 -22.55
N LYS A 132 -16.75 -8.69 -21.53
CA LYS A 132 -15.51 -7.94 -21.31
C LYS A 132 -14.78 -8.48 -20.08
N ARG A 133 -13.45 -8.54 -20.15
CA ARG A 133 -12.62 -8.90 -18.99
C ARG A 133 -12.12 -7.64 -18.31
N THR A 134 -12.21 -7.62 -16.99
CA THR A 134 -11.57 -6.62 -16.13
C THR A 134 -10.58 -7.34 -15.23
N LEU A 135 -9.40 -6.75 -15.05
CA LEU A 135 -8.39 -7.21 -14.10
C LEU A 135 -8.37 -6.24 -12.93
N PHE A 136 -8.31 -6.77 -11.71
CA PHE A 136 -8.18 -5.97 -10.50
C PHE A 136 -6.83 -6.28 -9.87
N LEU A 137 -6.04 -5.23 -9.61
CA LEU A 137 -4.85 -5.35 -8.78
C LEU A 137 -5.29 -5.19 -7.32
N TYR A 138 -5.21 -6.26 -6.56
CA TYR A 138 -5.42 -6.21 -5.12
C TYR A 138 -4.08 -5.92 -4.43
N THR A 139 -4.06 -4.88 -3.60
CA THR A 139 -2.91 -4.55 -2.75
C THR A 139 -3.36 -4.49 -1.29
N ALA A 140 -2.52 -4.99 -0.40
CA ALA A 140 -2.71 -4.91 1.04
C ALA A 140 -1.45 -4.27 1.63
N GLY A 141 -1.62 -3.15 2.34
CA GLY A 141 -0.49 -2.40 2.86
C GLY A 141 -0.91 -1.18 3.64
N TYR A 142 0.09 -0.39 4.01
CA TYR A 142 -0.05 0.82 4.82
C TYR A 142 0.59 1.99 4.09
N ALA A 143 0.02 3.17 4.25
CA ALA A 143 0.64 4.42 3.85
C ALA A 143 1.02 5.21 5.11
N LYS A 144 2.23 5.74 5.12
CA LYS A 144 2.70 6.68 6.14
C LYS A 144 3.28 7.88 5.43
N ASP A 145 2.75 9.05 5.73
CA ASP A 145 3.28 10.30 5.21
C ASP A 145 4.39 10.86 6.13
N GLY A 146 5.18 11.76 5.57
CA GLY A 146 6.19 12.55 6.30
C GLY A 146 5.63 13.87 6.83
N GLU A 147 4.31 14.01 6.96
CA GLU A 147 3.69 15.26 7.40
C GLU A 147 3.98 15.48 8.91
N PRO A 148 4.31 16.71 9.37
CA PRO A 148 4.72 16.95 10.76
C PRO A 148 3.72 16.53 11.85
N ASN A 149 2.43 16.49 11.57
CA ASN A 149 1.37 16.01 12.46
C ASN A 149 1.16 14.49 12.40
N THR A 150 1.82 13.78 11.48
CA THR A 150 1.83 12.31 11.47
C THR A 150 2.74 11.74 12.54
N ALA A 151 2.21 10.75 13.27
CA ALA A 151 2.97 10.06 14.30
C ALA A 151 4.23 9.41 13.73
N ALA A 152 5.38 9.72 14.35
CA ALA A 152 6.70 9.27 13.92
C ALA A 152 7.00 9.60 12.43
N SER A 153 6.52 10.74 11.92
CA SER A 153 6.67 11.17 10.51
C SER A 153 8.10 11.29 10.00
N LYS A 154 9.09 11.35 10.88
CA LYS A 154 10.51 11.45 10.51
C LYS A 154 11.19 10.09 10.35
N THR A 155 10.55 9.00 10.78
CA THR A 155 11.17 7.67 10.83
C THR A 155 10.32 6.62 10.15
N VAL A 156 10.94 5.61 9.54
CA VAL A 156 10.21 4.45 9.00
C VAL A 156 9.52 3.69 10.13
N ALA A 157 10.26 3.38 11.19
CA ALA A 157 9.72 2.74 12.38
C ALA A 157 8.82 3.69 13.19
N PRO A 158 7.87 3.16 13.98
CA PRO A 158 7.50 1.73 14.07
C PRO A 158 6.76 1.23 12.82
N LEU A 159 7.00 -0.01 12.40
CA LEU A 159 6.23 -0.60 11.31
C LEU A 159 4.81 -0.98 11.78
N PRO A 160 3.77 -0.75 10.97
CA PRO A 160 2.42 -1.19 11.26
C PRO A 160 2.30 -2.72 11.13
N PHE A 161 1.27 -3.29 11.76
CA PHE A 161 0.94 -4.72 11.67
C PHE A 161 -0.58 -4.91 11.81
N ARG A 162 -1.13 -5.97 11.23
CA ARG A 162 -2.58 -6.14 11.03
C ARG A 162 -3.38 -6.26 12.29
N ARG A 163 -2.79 -6.86 13.32
CA ARG A 163 -3.45 -7.09 14.61
C ARG A 163 -3.36 -5.90 15.56
N MET A 164 -2.75 -4.79 15.16
CA MET A 164 -2.68 -3.58 16.00
C MET A 164 -4.08 -2.96 16.15
N SER A 165 -4.36 -2.39 17.33
CA SER A 165 -5.64 -1.74 17.60
C SER A 165 -5.75 -0.36 16.94
N SER A 166 -4.63 0.35 16.81
CA SER A 166 -4.51 1.64 16.16
C SER A 166 -3.09 1.86 15.64
N TYR A 167 -2.89 2.85 14.77
CA TYR A 167 -1.57 3.38 14.48
C TYR A 167 -1.51 4.87 14.84
N PRO A 168 -0.48 5.35 15.59
CA PRO A 168 0.55 4.55 16.25
C PRO A 168 -0.07 3.60 17.29
N TYR A 169 0.56 2.45 17.48
CA TYR A 169 0.03 1.42 18.38
C TYR A 169 0.46 1.66 19.82
N GLY A 170 -0.48 1.49 20.75
CA GLY A 170 -0.28 1.83 22.16
C GLY A 170 0.45 0.74 22.97
N PRO A 171 0.64 0.94 24.29
CA PRO A 171 1.38 0.00 25.14
C PRO A 171 0.76 -1.40 25.29
N ARG A 172 -0.46 -1.64 24.81
CA ARG A 172 -1.09 -2.97 24.79
C ARG A 172 -0.78 -3.76 23.53
N ASP A 173 -0.37 -3.07 22.48
CA ASP A 173 -0.01 -3.66 21.20
C ASP A 173 1.49 -3.95 21.16
N ARG A 174 1.86 -5.06 20.52
CA ARG A 174 3.26 -5.47 20.34
C ARG A 174 3.47 -5.89 18.90
N TYR A 175 4.43 -5.25 18.25
CA TYR A 175 4.89 -5.71 16.94
C TYR A 175 5.38 -7.16 17.06
N PRO A 176 4.98 -8.06 16.14
CA PRO A 176 5.25 -9.48 16.29
C PRO A 176 6.73 -9.80 16.07
N MET A 177 7.52 -9.93 17.14
CA MET A 177 8.96 -10.24 17.06
C MET A 177 9.27 -11.75 17.07
N SER A 178 8.53 -12.51 16.26
CA SER A 178 8.78 -13.95 16.06
C SER A 178 10.16 -14.19 15.40
N PRO A 179 10.73 -15.41 15.45
CA PRO A 179 11.96 -15.72 14.72
C PRO A 179 11.85 -15.46 13.21
N ALA A 180 10.69 -15.75 12.61
CA ALA A 180 10.43 -15.48 11.20
C ALA A 180 10.41 -13.97 10.90
N GLN A 181 9.83 -13.15 11.80
CA GLN A 181 9.82 -11.70 11.64
C GLN A 181 11.22 -11.10 11.76
N ARG A 182 12.02 -11.58 12.73
CA ARG A 182 13.41 -11.15 12.88
C ARG A 182 14.22 -11.47 11.62
N LEU A 183 14.08 -12.68 11.09
CA LEU A 183 14.73 -13.07 9.84
C LEU A 183 14.29 -12.18 8.66
N TYR A 184 13.01 -11.81 8.58
CA TYR A 184 12.50 -10.85 7.60
C TYR A 184 13.21 -9.49 7.73
N LEU A 185 13.24 -8.91 8.93
CA LEU A 185 13.88 -7.61 9.17
C LEU A 185 15.39 -7.66 8.85
N ASP A 186 16.06 -8.73 9.22
CA ASP A 186 17.50 -8.89 9.02
C ASP A 186 17.87 -9.16 7.56
N ARG A 187 17.03 -9.88 6.81
CA ARG A 187 17.29 -10.28 5.42
C ARG A 187 16.80 -9.25 4.41
N ASP A 188 15.61 -8.73 4.62
CA ASP A 188 14.89 -7.96 3.60
C ASP A 188 14.89 -6.46 3.94
N GLU A 189 14.71 -6.04 5.19
CA GLU A 189 14.76 -4.63 5.60
C GLU A 189 16.19 -4.15 5.86
N THR A 190 17.04 -4.14 4.84
CA THR A 190 18.50 -3.88 4.98
C THR A 190 18.99 -2.60 4.31
N ARG A 191 18.17 -1.95 3.48
CA ARG A 191 18.60 -0.75 2.76
C ARG A 191 18.47 0.49 3.66
N PRO A 192 19.55 1.24 3.92
CA PRO A 192 19.45 2.47 4.68
C PRO A 192 18.74 3.56 3.86
N ALA A 193 18.12 4.51 4.56
CA ALA A 193 17.65 5.76 3.94
C ALA A 193 18.83 6.50 3.27
N HIS A 194 18.65 6.94 2.03
CA HIS A 194 19.62 7.76 1.32
C HIS A 194 19.05 9.16 1.06
N LEU A 195 19.77 10.20 1.46
CA LEU A 195 19.36 11.58 1.19
C LEU A 195 19.52 11.86 -0.31
N LEU A 196 18.40 12.16 -0.97
CA LEU A 196 18.34 12.54 -2.38
C LEU A 196 18.51 14.04 -2.57
N ILE A 197 18.19 14.83 -1.55
CA ILE A 197 18.37 16.28 -1.50
C ILE A 197 19.46 16.57 -0.47
N PRO A 198 20.66 16.96 -0.89
CA PRO A 198 21.74 17.33 0.02
C PRO A 198 21.34 18.53 0.88
N PRO A 199 21.75 18.56 2.16
CA PRO A 199 21.51 19.72 3.00
C PRO A 199 22.36 20.90 2.52
N LEU A 200 21.75 22.10 2.49
CA LEU A 200 22.43 23.34 2.07
C LEU A 200 23.45 23.84 3.10
N ALA A 201 23.34 23.38 4.35
CA ALA A 201 24.26 23.66 5.44
C ALA A 201 24.42 22.40 6.30
N PRO A 202 25.53 22.26 7.05
CA PRO A 202 25.70 21.18 8.01
C PRO A 202 24.52 21.12 8.98
N SER A 203 24.17 19.92 9.45
CA SER A 203 23.22 19.77 10.55
C SER A 203 23.74 20.51 11.78
N ILE A 204 22.91 21.39 12.36
CA ILE A 204 23.20 21.98 13.67
C ILE A 204 22.94 20.88 14.69
N GLU A 205 23.98 20.47 15.42
CA GLU A 205 23.91 19.49 16.51
C GLU A 205 23.01 19.95 17.66
#